data_AF-A0A973NWL1-F1
#
_entry.id   AF-A0A973NWL1-F1
#
_cell.length_a   1.000
_cell.length_b   1.000
_cell.length_c   1.000
_cell.angle_alpha   90.00
_cell.angle_beta   90.00
_cell.angle_gamma   90.00
#
_symmetry.space_group_name_H-M   'P 1'
#
loop_
_entity.id
_entity.type
_entity.pdbx_description
1 polymer ?
#
loop_
_entity_poly.entity_id
_entity_poly.type
_entity_poly.pdbx_seq_one_letter_code
_entity_poly.pdbx_strand_id
1 'polypeptide(L)' 'STREFIAFWLSEGCVLAGMNVNVWDVTDPIKALIRSRAVVDPDGLADPGVALESLLPG' A
#
# COMPACT_ATOMS: atom_id res chain seq x y z
N SER A 1 15.12 2.36 -19.25
CA SER A 1 13.80 2.13 -18.62
C SER A 1 13.96 2.32 -17.12
N THR A 2 13.13 3.14 -16.49
CA THR A 2 13.00 3.21 -15.03
C THR A 2 12.06 2.09 -14.60
N ARG A 3 12.45 1.32 -13.57
CA ARG A 3 11.55 0.32 -12.96
C ARG A 3 10.64 1.06 -11.99
N GLU A 4 9.35 0.75 -12.00
CA GLU A 4 8.32 1.37 -11.16
C GLU A 4 7.65 0.28 -10.33
N PHE A 5 7.57 0.48 -9.01
CA PHE A 5 6.84 -0.41 -8.12
C PHE A 5 6.60 0.23 -6.75
N ILE A 6 5.69 -0.39 -6.00
CA ILE A 6 5.53 -0.18 -4.56
C ILE A 6 5.73 -1.53 -3.88
N ALA A 7 6.46 -1.55 -2.78
CA ALA A 7 6.63 -2.72 -1.93
C ALA A 7 6.03 -2.45 -0.55
N PHE A 8 5.35 -3.46 -0.01
CA PHE A 8 4.71 -3.40 1.31
C PHE A 8 5.27 -4.50 2.21
N TRP A 9 5.40 -4.20 3.50
CA TRP A 9 5.75 -5.18 4.53
C TRP A 9 4.56 -5.36 5.45
N LEU A 10 4.12 -6.60 5.63
CA LEU A 10 2.95 -6.94 6.41
C LEU A 10 3.33 -7.79 7.62
N SER A 11 2.56 -7.65 8.69
CA SER A 11 2.50 -8.58 9.82
C SER A 11 1.05 -8.78 10.21
N GLU A 12 0.61 -10.03 10.35
CA GLU A 12 -0.77 -10.37 10.68
C GLU A 12 -1.81 -9.70 9.75
N GLY A 13 -1.45 -9.50 8.47
CA GLY A 13 -2.31 -8.84 7.49
C GLY A 13 -2.34 -7.30 7.57
N CYS A 14 -1.62 -6.69 8.51
CA CYS A 14 -1.53 -5.25 8.67
C CYS A 14 -0.29 -4.69 7.98
N VAL A 15 -0.43 -3.54 7.30
CA VAL A 15 0.71 -2.85 6.66
C VAL A 15 1.58 -2.18 7.73
N LEU A 16 2.86 -2.53 7.77
CA LEU A 16 3.84 -1.95 8.70
C LEU A 16 4.71 -0.87 8.05
N ALA A 17 4.98 -1.03 6.76
CA ALA A 17 5.81 -0.11 5.98
C ALA A 17 5.44 -0.20 4.49
N GLY A 18 5.78 0.86 3.74
CA GLY A 18 5.68 0.90 2.29
C GLY A 18 6.85 1.68 1.68
N MET A 19 7.32 1.24 0.51
CA MET A 19 8.38 1.86 -0.27
C MET A 19 7.94 1.99 -1.72
N ASN A 20 7.91 3.21 -2.25
CA ASN A 20 7.61 3.50 -3.65
C ASN A 20 8.91 3.83 -4.43
N VAL A 21 9.01 3.32 -5.65
CA VAL A 21 10.14 3.58 -6.56
C VAL A 21 9.59 4.09 -7.88
N ASN A 22 9.96 5.31 -8.25
CA ASN A 22 9.49 5.99 -9.47
C ASN A 22 7.95 6.09 -9.60
N VAL A 23 7.22 5.95 -8.49
CA VAL A 23 5.76 6.15 -8.40
C VAL A 23 5.50 7.37 -7.52
N TRP A 24 4.77 8.36 -8.05
CA TRP A 24 4.44 9.61 -7.35
C TRP A 24 3.06 9.55 -6.70
N ASP A 25 2.75 10.52 -5.83
CA ASP A 25 1.44 10.72 -5.19
C ASP A 25 0.91 9.59 -4.27
N VAL A 26 1.69 8.52 -4.05
CA VAL A 26 1.29 7.36 -3.22
C VAL A 26 1.73 7.44 -1.75
N THR A 27 2.48 8.47 -1.35
CA THR A 27 3.05 8.53 0.01
C THR A 27 1.96 8.64 1.10
N ASP A 28 0.94 9.46 0.86
CA ASP A 28 -0.13 9.68 1.83
C ASP A 28 -1.06 8.47 2.01
N PRO A 29 -1.53 7.78 0.94
CA PRO A 29 -2.29 6.54 1.13
C PRO A 29 -1.45 5.43 1.78
N ILE A 30 -0.15 5.30 1.48
CA ILE A 30 0.75 4.37 2.18
C ILE A 30 0.77 4.68 3.69
N LYS A 31 0.93 5.95 4.07
CA LYS A 31 0.90 6.35 5.49
C LYS A 31 -0.45 6.08 6.13
N ALA A 32 -1.54 6.25 5.40
CA ALA A 32 -2.88 5.97 5.91
C ALA A 32 -3.06 4.47 6.20
N LEU A 33 -2.61 3.59 5.30
CA LEU A 33 -2.63 2.13 5.50
C LEU A 33 -1.80 1.71 6.71
N ILE A 34 -0.61 2.29 6.88
CA ILE A 34 0.23 2.01 8.06
C ILE A 34 -0.46 2.46 9.36
N ARG A 35 -1.09 3.64 9.34
CA ARG A 35 -1.73 4.23 10.54
C ARG A 35 -3.05 3.55 10.89
N SER A 36 -3.80 3.06 9.92
CA SER A 36 -5.08 2.38 10.16
C SER A 36 -4.89 1.10 10.97
N ARG A 37 -3.75 0.41 10.79
CA ARG A 37 -3.50 -0.95 11.29
C ARG A 37 -4.64 -1.92 10.97
N ALA A 38 -5.38 -1.64 9.90
CA ALA A 38 -6.42 -2.53 9.42
C ALA A 38 -5.77 -3.75 8.77
N VAL A 39 -6.44 -4.90 8.92
CA VAL A 39 -6.12 -6.08 8.11
C VAL A 39 -6.57 -5.76 6.69
N VAL A 40 -5.63 -5.81 5.73
CA VAL A 40 -5.89 -5.55 4.32
C VAL A 40 -5.88 -6.84 3.52
N ASP A 41 -6.55 -6.84 2.37
CA ASP A 41 -6.43 -7.89 1.36
C ASP A 41 -5.06 -7.80 0.67
N PRO A 42 -4.14 -8.79 0.83
CA PRO A 42 -2.82 -8.75 0.22
C PRO A 42 -2.86 -8.82 -1.31
N ASP A 43 -3.86 -9.49 -1.90
CA ASP A 43 -3.97 -9.61 -3.35
C ASP A 43 -4.40 -8.26 -3.96
N GLY A 44 -5.39 -7.59 -3.35
CA GLY A 44 -5.76 -6.23 -3.69
C GLY A 44 -4.62 -5.22 -3.48
N LEU A 45 -3.81 -5.39 -2.43
CA LEU A 45 -2.64 -4.53 -2.17
C LEU A 45 -1.52 -4.70 -3.22
N ALA A 46 -1.40 -5.89 -3.81
CA ALA A 46 -0.42 -6.19 -4.84
C ALA A 46 -0.91 -5.83 -6.26
N ASP A 47 -2.20 -5.54 -6.45
CA ASP A 47 -2.80 -5.21 -7.73
C ASP A 47 -2.63 -3.71 -8.06
N PRO A 48 -1.85 -3.34 -9.10
CA PRO A 48 -1.69 -1.95 -9.51
C PRO A 48 -2.99 -1.32 -10.07
N GLY A 49 -4.02 -2.11 -10.37
CA GLY A 49 -5.34 -1.64 -10.74
C GLY A 49 -6.22 -1.22 -9.55
N VAL A 50 -5.80 -1.52 -8.32
CA VAL A 50 -6.51 -1.17 -7.10
C VAL A 50 -5.94 0.12 -6.51
N ALA A 51 -6.80 1.12 -6.30
CA ALA A 51 -6.41 2.34 -5.59
C ALA A 51 -6.13 2.02 -4.11
N LEU A 52 -5.01 2.49 -3.58
CA LEU A 52 -4.63 2.20 -2.19
C LEU A 52 -5.64 2.73 -1.16
N GLU A 53 -6.33 3.82 -1.49
CA GLU A 53 -7.37 4.44 -0.67
C GLU A 53 -8.60 3.55 -0.51
N SER A 54 -8.90 2.67 -1.48
CA SER A 54 -10.05 1.76 -1.39
C SER A 54 -9.80 0.60 -0.42
N LEU A 55 -8.55 0.39 0.00
CA LEU A 55 -8.15 -0.61 0.98
C LEU A 55 -8.21 -0.08 2.42
N LEU A 56 -8.53 1.20 2.61
CA LEU A 56 -8.73 1.78 3.93
C LEU A 56 -10.10 1.38 4.49
N PRO A 57 -10.19 1.14 5.81
CA PRO A 57 -11.49 0.99 6.45
C PRO A 57 -12.31 2.29 6.30
N GLY A 58 -13.62 2.14 6.10
CA GLY A 58 -14.58 3.25 6.02
C GLY A 58 -14.88 3.91 7.35
#